data_AF-A0AA41EPG7-F1
#
_entry.id   AF-A0AA41EPG7-F1
#
_cell.length_a   1.000
_cell.length_b   1.000
_cell.length_c   1.000
_cell.angle_alpha   90.00
_cell.angle_beta   90.00
_cell.angle_gamma   90.00
#
_symmetry.space_group_name_H-M   'P 1'
#
loop_
_entity.id
_entity.type
_entity.pdbx_description
1 polymer ?
#
loop_
_entity_poly.entity_id
_entity_poly.type
_entity_poly.pdbx_seq_one_letter_code
_entity_poly.pdbx_strand_id
1 'polypeptide(L)'
;MTTRIGIILGTPRQPSLGSHLFHYLQRTFPNTDKVTFTWLALRDYPLPFYDHEETPLETPIHDLSTPEQAWLDQLADATNSAHFAQRLQEAFADIEFYSQLLKAHPYSSAN
;
A
#
# COMPACT_ATOMS: atom_id res chain seq x y z
N MET A 1 -1.86 -15.92 -14.88
CA MET A 1 -2.12 -14.54 -14.41
C MET A 1 -0.79 -13.91 -14.04
N THR A 2 -0.57 -12.67 -14.43
CA THR A 2 0.63 -11.89 -14.10
C THR A 2 0.33 -11.03 -12.85
N THR A 3 1.17 -11.10 -11.84
CA THR A 3 1.04 -10.31 -10.60
C THR A 3 1.58 -8.90 -10.84
N ARG A 4 0.85 -7.87 -10.39
CA ARG A 4 1.24 -6.46 -10.53
C ARG A 4 1.57 -5.90 -9.15
N ILE A 5 2.79 -5.40 -8.95
CA ILE A 5 3.30 -4.95 -7.65
C ILE A 5 3.73 -3.49 -7.75
N GLY A 6 3.06 -2.60 -7.02
CA GLY A 6 3.51 -1.23 -6.83
C GLY A 6 4.54 -1.11 -5.69
N ILE A 7 5.65 -0.44 -5.94
CA ILE A 7 6.67 -0.12 -4.93
C ILE A 7 6.76 1.40 -4.80
N ILE A 8 6.51 1.91 -3.59
CA ILE A 8 6.46 3.35 -3.33
C ILE A 8 7.70 3.79 -2.54
N LEU A 9 8.48 4.74 -3.09
CA LEU A 9 9.49 5.46 -2.33
C LEU A 9 8.82 6.58 -1.53
N GLY A 10 8.62 6.32 -0.23
CA GLY A 10 7.88 7.20 0.68
C GLY A 10 8.58 8.51 1.10
N THR A 11 9.72 8.87 0.50
CA THR A 11 10.42 10.12 0.82
C THR A 11 10.53 11.02 -0.40
N PRO A 12 10.18 12.32 -0.29
CA PRO A 12 10.41 13.28 -1.34
C PRO A 12 11.86 13.82 -1.35
N ARG A 13 12.67 13.51 -0.33
CA ARG A 13 14.03 14.05 -0.18
C ARG A 13 15.01 13.36 -1.12
N GLN A 14 15.91 14.13 -1.71
CA GLN A 14 17.07 13.60 -2.43
C GLN A 14 18.38 14.32 -2.02
N PRO A 15 19.49 13.57 -1.86
CA PRO A 15 19.55 12.10 -1.82
C PRO A 15 18.91 11.54 -0.53
N SER A 16 18.52 10.26 -0.55
CA SER A 16 18.02 9.55 0.63
C SER A 16 18.47 8.09 0.63
N LEU A 17 18.64 7.49 1.81
CA LEU A 17 18.98 6.06 1.91
C LEU A 17 17.92 5.19 1.21
N GLY A 18 16.64 5.55 1.36
CA GLY A 18 15.53 4.90 0.66
C GLY A 18 15.69 4.95 -0.86
N SER A 19 16.14 6.08 -1.42
CA SER A 19 16.36 6.18 -2.87
C SER A 19 17.46 5.26 -3.40
N HIS A 20 18.50 4.98 -2.60
CA HIS A 20 19.53 4.01 -3.00
C HIS A 20 18.99 2.58 -3.03
N LEU A 21 18.25 2.16 -1.99
CA LEU A 21 17.61 0.85 -1.96
C LEU A 21 16.59 0.71 -3.09
N PHE A 22 15.77 1.74 -3.33
CA PHE A 22 14.78 1.75 -4.39
C PHE A 22 15.41 1.52 -5.77
N HIS A 23 16.46 2.26 -6.12
CA HIS A 23 17.17 2.07 -7.39
C HIS A 23 17.89 0.73 -7.48
N TYR A 24 18.42 0.21 -6.36
CA TYR A 24 19.01 -1.13 -6.33
C TYR A 24 17.96 -2.19 -6.67
N LEU A 25 16.82 -2.19 -5.97
CA LEU A 25 15.73 -3.13 -6.23
C LEU A 25 15.21 -3.02 -7.67
N GLN A 26 15.06 -1.79 -8.18
CA GLN A 26 14.62 -1.55 -9.57
C GLN A 26 15.55 -2.17 -10.62
N ARG A 27 16.87 -2.13 -10.39
CA ARG A 27 17.87 -2.73 -11.29
C ARG A 27 17.95 -4.25 -11.11
N THR A 28 17.81 -4.74 -9.88
CA THR A 28 17.95 -6.15 -9.55
C THR A 28 16.73 -6.98 -9.94
N PHE A 29 15.53 -6.39 -9.91
CA PHE A 29 14.27 -7.09 -10.15
C PHE A 29 13.53 -6.53 -11.37
N PRO A 30 13.94 -6.89 -12.60
CA PRO A 30 13.21 -6.52 -13.80
C PRO A 30 11.86 -7.25 -13.89
N ASN A 31 10.97 -6.72 -14.73
CA ASN A 31 9.69 -7.35 -15.03
C ASN A 31 9.89 -8.72 -15.69
N THR A 32 8.95 -9.62 -15.44
CA THR A 32 8.88 -10.97 -16.00
C THR A 32 7.46 -11.26 -16.47
N ASP A 33 7.25 -12.37 -17.18
CA ASP A 33 5.91 -12.82 -17.57
C ASP A 33 4.98 -13.09 -16.37
N LYS A 34 5.56 -13.32 -15.19
CA LYS A 34 4.84 -13.60 -13.94
C LYS A 34 4.62 -12.38 -13.06
N VAL A 35 5.51 -11.38 -13.12
CA VAL A 35 5.50 -10.22 -12.22
C VAL A 35 5.83 -8.95 -12.97
N THR A 36 5.00 -7.93 -12.81
CA THR A 36 5.23 -6.56 -13.30
C THR A 36 5.34 -5.62 -12.10
N PHE A 37 6.43 -4.86 -12.04
CA PHE A 37 6.66 -3.84 -11.02
C PHE A 37 6.34 -2.45 -11.56
N THR A 38 5.64 -1.67 -10.75
CA THR A 38 5.45 -0.23 -10.95
C THR A 38 6.22 0.51 -9.86
N TRP A 39 7.18 1.34 -10.26
CA TRP A 39 8.09 2.05 -9.36
C TRP A 39 7.62 3.49 -9.22
N LEU A 40 7.13 3.85 -8.04
CA LEU A 40 6.51 5.15 -7.77
C LEU A 40 7.33 5.93 -6.73
N ALA A 41 7.88 7.08 -7.10
CA ALA A 41 8.53 7.98 -6.15
C ALA A 41 7.60 9.13 -5.78
N LEU A 42 7.33 9.33 -4.48
CA LEU A 42 6.42 10.40 -4.03
C LEU A 42 6.83 11.79 -4.53
N ARG A 43 8.14 12.03 -4.74
CA ARG A 43 8.62 13.32 -5.26
C ARG A 43 8.06 13.66 -6.65
N ASP A 44 7.74 12.65 -7.45
CA ASP A 44 7.25 12.83 -8.81
C ASP A 44 5.75 13.20 -8.83
N TYR A 45 5.08 13.09 -7.67
CA TYR A 45 3.68 13.45 -7.45
C TYR A 45 3.63 14.50 -6.32
N PRO A 46 3.89 15.78 -6.61
CA PRO A 46 3.80 16.85 -5.62
C PRO A 46 2.32 17.10 -5.27
N LEU A 47 1.77 16.23 -4.42
CA LEU A 47 0.39 16.30 -3.98
C LEU A 47 0.19 17.55 -3.11
N PRO A 48 -0.87 18.35 -3.34
CA PRO A 48 -1.21 19.44 -2.45
C PRO A 48 -1.57 18.91 -1.05
N PHE A 49 -1.67 19.82 -0.08
CA PHE A 49 -2.29 19.45 1.18
C PHE A 49 -3.71 18.98 0.91
N TYR A 50 -4.11 17.88 1.55
CA TYR A 50 -5.45 17.33 1.38
C TYR A 50 -6.45 18.25 2.07
N ASP A 51 -7.25 18.96 1.27
CA ASP A 51 -8.25 19.94 1.71
C ASP A 51 -9.51 19.82 0.83
N HIS A 52 -10.01 18.59 0.72
CA HIS A 52 -11.26 18.29 0.05
C HIS A 52 -12.36 18.17 1.12
N GLU A 53 -13.57 18.67 0.82
CA GLU A 53 -14.70 18.57 1.75
C GLU A 53 -15.24 17.13 1.85
N GLU A 54 -15.01 16.33 0.81
CA GLU A 54 -15.47 14.95 0.74
C GLU A 54 -14.69 14.01 1.67
N THR A 55 -15.41 13.05 2.23
CA THR A 55 -14.86 11.85 2.88
C THR A 55 -14.66 10.76 1.80
N PRO A 56 -13.42 10.42 1.38
CA PRO A 56 -13.18 9.60 0.18
C PRO A 56 -13.81 8.20 0.18
N LEU A 57 -14.14 7.67 1.36
CA LEU A 57 -14.80 6.37 1.51
C LEU A 57 -16.31 6.43 1.28
N GLU A 58 -16.91 7.61 1.38
CA GLU A 58 -18.35 7.82 1.20
C GLU A 58 -18.65 8.45 -0.15
N THR A 59 -17.85 9.45 -0.54
CA THR A 59 -18.01 10.20 -1.79
C THR A 59 -16.68 10.24 -2.54
N PRO A 60 -16.65 9.89 -3.84
CA PRO A 60 -15.47 10.09 -4.67
C PRO A 60 -15.02 11.55 -4.63
N ILE A 61 -13.70 11.78 -4.62
CA ILE A 61 -13.12 13.13 -4.65
C ILE A 61 -13.39 13.73 -6.04
N HIS A 62 -13.90 14.96 -6.09
CA HIS A 62 -14.10 15.71 -7.33
C HIS A 62 -12.97 16.73 -7.53
N ASP A 63 -12.93 17.37 -8.70
CA ASP A 63 -12.01 18.47 -9.01
C ASP A 63 -10.52 18.17 -8.74
N LEU A 64 -10.12 16.91 -8.94
CA LEU A 64 -8.75 16.45 -8.79
C LEU A 64 -7.79 17.32 -9.62
N SER A 65 -6.75 17.83 -8.98
CA SER A 65 -5.65 18.45 -9.68
C SER A 65 -4.92 17.41 -10.55
N THR A 66 -4.22 17.87 -11.58
CA THR A 66 -3.39 17.01 -12.45
C THR A 66 -2.48 16.04 -11.68
N PRO A 67 -1.72 16.44 -10.63
CA PRO A 67 -0.88 15.51 -9.87
C PRO A 67 -1.69 14.51 -9.04
N GLU A 68 -2.88 14.86 -8.53
CA GLU A 68 -3.75 13.93 -7.80
C GLU A 68 -4.33 12.86 -8.74
N GLN A 69 -4.83 13.27 -9.91
CA GLN A 69 -5.31 12.32 -10.92
C GLN A 69 -4.20 11.37 -11.35
N ALA A 70 -3.01 11.90 -11.66
CA ALA A 70 -1.86 11.09 -12.06
C ALA A 70 -1.43 10.10 -10.96
N TRP A 71 -1.53 10.48 -9.69
CA TRP A 71 -1.26 9.60 -8.56
C TRP A 71 -2.30 8.48 -8.44
N LEU A 72 -3.59 8.81 -8.53
CA LEU A 72 -4.69 7.85 -8.45
C LEU A 72 -4.65 6.84 -9.61
N ASP A 73 -4.34 7.28 -10.82
CA ASP A 73 -4.22 6.41 -11.99
C ASP A 73 -3.13 5.34 -11.78
N GLN A 74 -2.00 5.73 -11.17
CA GLN A 74 -0.89 4.82 -10.88
C GLN A 74 -1.22 3.82 -9.77
N LEU A 75 -1.95 4.28 -8.74
CA LEU A 75 -2.42 3.39 -7.67
C LEU A 75 -3.46 2.39 -8.16
N ALA A 76 -4.35 2.80 -9.06
CA ALA A 76 -5.35 1.90 -9.65
C ALA A 76 -4.69 0.79 -10.49
N ASP A 77 -3.60 1.12 -11.18
CA ASP A 77 -2.84 0.16 -11.99
C ASP A 77 -2.00 -0.82 -11.15
N ALA A 78 -1.54 -0.38 -9.97
CA ALA A 78 -0.86 -1.21 -8.99
C ALA A 78 -1.89 -2.09 -8.23
N THR A 79 -2.18 -3.28 -8.77
CA THR A 79 -3.17 -4.25 -8.27
C THR A 79 -2.81 -4.91 -6.93
N ASN A 80 -2.35 -4.13 -5.94
CA ASN A 80 -2.09 -4.58 -4.58
C ASN A 80 -3.31 -4.38 -3.66
N SER A 81 -4.29 -3.57 -4.06
CA SER A 81 -5.47 -3.26 -3.25
C SER A 81 -6.30 -4.50 -2.91
N ALA A 82 -6.50 -5.40 -3.87
CA ALA A 82 -7.19 -6.67 -3.65
C ALA A 82 -6.44 -7.59 -2.66
N HIS A 83 -5.11 -7.67 -2.79
CA HIS A 83 -4.26 -8.44 -1.88
C HIS A 83 -4.28 -7.85 -0.45
N PHE A 84 -4.22 -6.52 -0.30
CA PHE A 84 -4.30 -5.87 1.01
C PHE A 84 -5.69 -5.95 1.64
N ALA A 85 -6.76 -5.84 0.85
CA ALA A 85 -8.12 -6.07 1.33
C ALA A 85 -8.27 -7.50 1.88
N GLN A 86 -7.75 -8.50 1.16
CA GLN A 86 -7.72 -9.88 1.63
C GLN A 86 -6.89 -10.01 2.93
N ARG A 87 -5.68 -9.45 2.97
CA ARG A 87 -4.81 -9.51 4.17
C ARG A 87 -5.43 -8.82 5.38
N LEU A 88 -6.16 -7.73 5.19
CA LEU A 88 -6.89 -7.04 6.26
C LEU A 88 -8.02 -7.92 6.80
N GLN A 89 -8.78 -8.56 5.92
CA GLN A 89 -9.84 -9.48 6.31
C GLN A 89 -9.30 -10.70 7.06
N GLU A 90 -8.19 -11.28 6.59
CA GLU A 90 -7.48 -12.38 7.27
C GLU A 90 -6.98 -11.95 8.66
N ALA A 91 -6.43 -10.75 8.80
CA ALA A 91 -5.98 -10.24 10.10
C ALA A 91 -7.14 -10.09 11.11
N PHE A 92 -8.32 -9.65 10.66
CA PHE A 92 -9.50 -9.60 11.53
C PHE A 92 -9.96 -11.00 11.95
N ALA A 93 -9.94 -11.98 11.02
CA ALA A 93 -10.27 -13.36 11.33
C ALA A 93 -9.30 -13.96 12.36
N ASP A 94 -7.99 -13.68 12.22
CA ASP A 94 -6.97 -14.12 13.18
C ASP A 94 -7.21 -13.50 14.57
N ILE A 95 -7.49 -12.20 14.64
CA ILE A 95 -7.79 -11.50 15.91
C ILE A 95 -9.01 -12.12 16.58
N GLU A 96 -10.09 -12.37 15.83
CA GLU A 96 -11.29 -13.01 16.37
C GLU A 96 -10.98 -14.41 16.90
N PHE A 97 -10.30 -15.23 16.10
CA PHE A 97 -9.91 -16.59 16.49
C PHE A 97 -9.09 -16.60 17.78
N TYR A 98 -8.02 -15.81 17.86
CA TYR A 98 -7.17 -15.77 19.05
C TYR A 98 -7.89 -15.22 20.27
N SER A 99 -8.79 -14.24 20.08
CA SER A 99 -9.62 -13.72 21.17
C SER A 99 -10.55 -14.80 21.75
N GLN A 100 -11.19 -15.60 20.88
CA GLN A 100 -12.03 -16.72 21.29
C GLN A 100 -11.21 -17.82 21.98
N LEU A 101 -10.04 -18.15 21.43
CA LEU A 101 -9.14 -19.15 21.98
C LEU A 101 -8.67 -18.78 23.40
N LEU A 102 -8.20 -17.54 23.59
CA LEU A 102 -7.75 -17.06 24.90
C LEU A 102 -8.89 -16.97 25.91
N LYS A 103 -10.11 -16.67 25.45
CA LYS A 103 -11.31 -16.71 26.30
C LYS A 103 -11.66 -18.14 26.74
N ALA A 104 -11.58 -19.11 25.83
CA ALA A 104 -11.89 -20.51 26.09
C ALA A 104 -10.80 -21.22 26.91
N HIS A 105 -9.55 -20.76 26.80
CA HIS A 105 -8.39 -21.29 27.50
C HIS A 105 -7.67 -20.17 28.26
N PRO A 106 -8.21 -19.71 29.39
CA PRO A 106 -7.57 -18.68 30.20
C PRO A 106 -6.17 -19.13 30.59
N TYR A 107 -5.19 -18.25 30.45
CA TYR A 107 -3.83 -18.55 30.87
C TYR A 107 -3.81 -18.79 32.37
N SER A 108 -3.57 -20.03 32.78
CA SER A 108 -3.29 -20.37 34.17
C SER A 108 -1.78 -20.32 34.35
N SER A 109 -1.28 -19.35 35.10
CA SER A 109 0.12 -19.37 35.53
C SER A 109 0.35 -20.63 36.36
N ALA A 110 1.38 -21.41 36.02
CA ALA A 110 1.80 -22.53 36.85
C ALA A 110 2.30 -21.96 38.19
N ASN A 111 1.62 -22.30 39.28
CA ASN A 111 2.08 -22.09 40.65
C ASN A 111 3.02 -23.21 41.06
#